data_AF-A0A1M2ZG55-F1
#
_entry.id   AF-A0A1M2ZG55-F1
#
_cell.length_a   1.000
_cell.length_b   1.000
_cell.length_c   1.000
_cell.angle_alpha   90.00
_cell.angle_beta   90.00
_cell.angle_gamma   90.00
#
_symmetry.space_group_name_H-M   'P 1'
#
loop_
_entity.id
_entity.type
_entity.pdbx_description
1 polymer ?
#
loop_
_entity_poly.entity_id
_entity_poly.type
_entity_poly.pdbx_seq_one_letter_code
_entity_poly.pdbx_strand_id
1 'polypeptide(L)'
;MQQTKTKNLKKILIYSITGGVLFLAAVVMIIVINSKPATKNADVVIRKSEITDTAKFYPVSVDGEKMEVIAMRAGDGSIRTAFNTCQVCFSSGKGYYKAQGNTLTCQNCGNQFTADQVALQKGGCNPVPIFNDERTEDADTITISHQRLSEGKSLFADWKN
;
A
#
# COMPACT_ATOMS: atom_id res chain seq x y z
N MET A 1 25.12 6.57 55.81
CA MET A 1 24.31 7.28 54.81
C MET A 1 25.17 7.51 53.56
N GLN A 2 24.69 6.98 52.44
CA GLN A 2 24.94 7.30 51.02
C GLN A 2 26.35 7.60 50.44
N GLN A 3 26.75 6.65 49.59
CA GLN A 3 27.32 6.72 48.22
C GLN A 3 28.46 7.68 47.83
N THR A 4 29.51 7.09 47.24
CA THR A 4 30.19 7.72 46.08
C THR A 4 30.66 6.69 45.04
N LYS A 5 30.46 7.08 43.76
CA LYS A 5 30.89 6.52 42.47
C LYS A 5 32.31 5.92 42.44
N THR A 6 32.51 4.88 41.62
CA THR A 6 33.09 5.01 40.26
C THR A 6 33.18 3.65 39.56
N LYS A 7 32.65 3.57 38.33
CA LYS A 7 32.88 2.46 37.40
C LYS A 7 34.32 2.56 36.90
N ASN A 8 35.11 1.50 37.08
CA ASN A 8 36.39 1.37 36.41
C ASN A 8 36.48 0.04 35.65
N LEU A 9 36.71 0.25 34.36
CA LEU A 9 37.01 -0.61 33.24
C LEU A 9 37.99 -1.75 33.58
N LYS A 10 37.60 -3.01 33.35
CA LYS A 10 38.55 -4.10 33.10
C LYS A 10 38.32 -4.68 31.71
N LYS A 11 39.36 -4.51 30.89
CA LYS A 11 39.52 -5.03 29.54
C LYS A 11 39.65 -6.56 29.54
N ILE A 12 38.90 -7.15 28.61
CA ILE A 12 39.30 -8.15 27.60
C ILE A 12 39.85 -9.50 28.11
N LEU A 13 39.15 -10.58 27.74
CA LEU A 13 39.83 -11.80 27.34
C LEU A 13 39.12 -12.44 26.13
N ILE A 14 39.85 -12.47 25.02
CA ILE A 14 39.49 -13.13 23.77
C ILE A 14 39.49 -14.65 24.02
N TYR A 15 38.41 -15.34 23.69
CA TYR A 15 38.37 -16.81 23.62
C TYR A 15 37.92 -17.27 22.23
N SER A 16 38.91 -17.75 21.49
CA SER A 16 38.94 -19.02 20.75
C SER A 16 38.00 -19.26 19.55
N ILE A 17 38.65 -19.67 18.46
CA ILE A 17 38.21 -19.84 17.05
C ILE A 17 37.14 -20.94 16.81
N THR A 18 36.38 -21.38 17.81
CA THR A 18 35.25 -22.32 17.61
C THR A 18 33.89 -21.64 17.45
N GLY A 19 33.83 -20.31 17.54
CA GLY A 19 32.58 -19.53 17.48
C GLY A 19 32.20 -18.95 16.12
N GLY A 20 33.07 -19.01 15.10
CA GLY A 20 32.84 -18.30 13.83
C GLY A 20 31.67 -18.86 13.00
N VAL A 21 31.52 -20.18 12.94
CA VAL A 21 30.46 -20.84 12.15
C VAL A 21 29.09 -20.69 12.84
N LEU A 22 29.06 -20.79 14.17
CA LEU A 22 27.84 -20.63 14.97
C LEU A 22 27.33 -19.18 14.97
N PHE A 23 28.22 -18.19 14.95
CA PHE A 23 27.83 -16.78 14.88
C PHE A 23 27.29 -16.39 13.49
N LEU A 24 27.89 -16.91 12.41
CA LEU A 24 27.39 -16.70 11.04
C LEU A 24 26.02 -17.36 10.83
N ALA A 25 25.80 -18.56 11.36
CA ALA A 25 24.50 -19.23 11.31
C ALA A 25 23.42 -18.44 12.08
N ALA A 26 23.75 -17.89 13.25
CA ALA A 26 22.82 -17.07 14.04
C ALA A 26 22.49 -15.74 13.34
N VAL A 27 23.45 -15.08 12.69
CA VAL A 27 23.21 -13.83 11.94
C VAL A 27 22.37 -14.09 10.68
N VAL A 28 22.61 -15.19 9.96
CA VAL A 28 21.76 -15.58 8.82
C VAL A 28 20.34 -15.95 9.28
N MET A 29 20.19 -16.63 10.43
CA MET A 29 18.86 -16.88 11.02
C MET A 29 18.12 -15.57 11.34
N ILE A 30 18.79 -14.57 11.93
CA ILE A 30 18.17 -13.27 12.27
C ILE A 30 17.69 -12.50 11.02
N ILE A 31 18.38 -12.62 9.89
CA ILE A 31 17.98 -11.97 8.63
C ILE A 31 16.74 -12.65 8.03
N VAL A 32 16.63 -13.99 8.11
CA VAL A 32 15.46 -14.72 7.60
C VAL A 32 14.20 -14.42 8.42
N ILE A 33 14.30 -14.22 9.74
CA ILE A 33 13.13 -13.94 10.60
C ILE A 33 12.52 -12.54 10.34
N ASN A 34 13.31 -11.57 9.86
CA ASN A 34 12.82 -10.23 9.51
C ASN A 34 12.30 -10.11 8.08
N SER A 35 12.40 -11.18 7.29
CA SER A 35 11.76 -11.22 5.99
C SER A 35 10.27 -11.46 6.20
N LYS A 36 9.46 -10.39 6.19
CA LYS A 36 8.00 -10.53 6.04
C LYS A 36 7.78 -11.47 4.85
N PRO A 37 7.13 -12.62 5.03
CA PRO A 37 6.80 -13.47 3.89
C PRO A 37 6.00 -12.63 2.90
N ALA A 38 6.37 -12.68 1.63
CA ALA A 38 5.56 -12.08 0.58
C ALA A 38 4.20 -12.80 0.62
N THR A 39 3.19 -12.12 1.18
CA THR A 39 1.83 -12.64 1.27
C THR A 39 1.38 -13.01 -0.14
N LYS A 40 1.20 -14.31 -0.39
CA LYS A 40 0.86 -14.83 -1.72
C LYS A 40 -0.54 -14.45 -2.22
N ASN A 41 -1.35 -13.77 -1.41
CA ASN A 41 -2.68 -13.24 -1.76
C ASN A 41 -3.00 -12.07 -0.83
N ALA A 42 -2.51 -10.85 -1.12
CA ALA A 42 -2.64 -9.73 -0.19
C ALA A 42 -3.92 -8.91 -0.47
N ASP A 43 -4.82 -8.87 0.50
CA ASP A 43 -5.87 -7.85 0.59
C ASP A 43 -5.23 -6.45 0.72
N VAL A 44 -5.97 -5.42 0.29
CA VAL A 44 -5.60 -4.02 0.58
C VAL A 44 -6.40 -3.56 1.80
N VAL A 45 -5.69 -3.28 2.90
CA VAL A 45 -6.28 -2.76 4.14
C VAL A 45 -5.97 -1.26 4.28
N ILE A 46 -7.01 -0.46 4.33
CA ILE A 46 -6.98 1.00 4.40
C ILE A 46 -7.42 1.42 5.80
N ARG A 47 -6.53 2.08 6.57
CA ARG A 47 -6.89 2.71 7.84
C ARG A 47 -7.61 4.03 7.59
N LYS A 48 -8.84 4.17 8.07
CA LYS A 48 -9.67 5.37 7.84
C LYS A 48 -9.06 6.64 8.41
N SER A 49 -8.33 6.53 9.51
CA SER A 49 -7.62 7.65 10.17
C SER A 49 -6.52 8.26 9.30
N GLU A 50 -6.05 7.55 8.28
CA GLU A 50 -5.02 8.02 7.37
C GLU A 50 -5.58 8.65 6.08
N ILE A 51 -6.91 8.62 5.91
CA ILE A 51 -7.57 9.11 4.70
C ILE A 51 -8.07 10.54 4.92
N THR A 52 -7.52 11.45 4.13
CA THR A 52 -7.92 12.85 4.01
C THR A 52 -8.60 13.10 2.66
N ASP A 53 -8.90 14.36 2.35
CA ASP A 53 -9.40 14.79 1.04
C ASP A 53 -8.37 14.67 -0.10
N THR A 54 -7.10 14.44 0.23
CA THR A 54 -6.01 14.19 -0.72
C THR A 54 -5.89 12.69 -0.99
N ALA A 55 -5.72 12.33 -2.26
CA ALA A 55 -5.62 10.93 -2.65
C ALA A 55 -4.41 10.23 -2.03
N LYS A 56 -4.66 9.06 -1.46
CA LYS A 56 -3.63 8.12 -1.01
C LYS A 56 -3.63 6.90 -1.92
N PHE A 57 -2.43 6.47 -2.29
CA PHE A 57 -2.21 5.37 -3.23
C PHE A 57 -1.69 4.14 -2.50
N TYR A 58 -2.31 3.00 -2.77
CA TYR A 58 -2.04 1.72 -2.14
C TYR A 58 -1.55 0.73 -3.22
N PRO A 59 -0.24 0.62 -3.43
CA PRO A 59 0.32 -0.35 -4.36
C PRO A 59 0.11 -1.77 -3.83
N VAL A 60 -0.25 -2.69 -4.72
CA VAL A 60 -0.45 -4.11 -4.41
C VAL A 60 0.02 -4.97 -5.59
N SER A 61 0.43 -6.21 -5.33
CA SER A 61 0.74 -7.19 -6.36
C SER A 61 -0.20 -8.39 -6.23
N VAL A 62 -0.88 -8.74 -7.32
CA VAL A 62 -1.94 -9.77 -7.35
C VAL A 62 -1.59 -10.77 -8.44
N ASP A 63 -1.21 -11.98 -8.04
CA ASP A 63 -0.61 -13.03 -8.91
C ASP A 63 0.47 -12.50 -9.87
N GLY A 64 1.34 -11.61 -9.38
CA GLY A 64 2.44 -11.03 -10.15
C GLY A 64 2.10 -9.77 -10.94
N GLU A 65 0.82 -9.40 -11.04
CA GLU A 65 0.39 -8.14 -11.67
C GLU A 65 0.51 -6.97 -10.69
N LYS A 66 1.18 -5.89 -11.10
CA LYS A 66 1.32 -4.71 -10.25
C LYS A 66 0.08 -3.83 -10.39
N MET A 67 -0.58 -3.55 -9.29
CA MET A 67 -1.79 -2.75 -9.25
C MET A 67 -1.69 -1.62 -8.22
N GLU A 68 -2.62 -0.67 -8.26
CA GLU A 68 -2.68 0.42 -7.29
C GLU A 68 -4.14 0.81 -7.03
N VAL A 69 -4.51 0.88 -5.75
CA VAL A 69 -5.81 1.37 -5.30
C VAL A 69 -5.66 2.83 -4.84
N ILE A 70 -6.66 3.65 -5.13
CA ILE A 70 -6.80 5.02 -4.64
C ILE A 70 -7.82 5.03 -3.51
N ALA A 71 -7.53 5.79 -2.45
CA ALA A 71 -8.52 6.16 -1.44
C ALA A 71 -8.46 7.67 -1.13
N MET A 72 -9.63 8.30 -0.98
CA MET A 72 -9.75 9.70 -0.57
C MET A 72 -11.09 9.98 0.11
N ARG A 73 -11.16 11.01 0.94
CA ARG A 73 -12.37 11.43 1.67
C ARG A 73 -13.12 12.49 0.88
N ALA A 74 -14.39 12.22 0.56
CA ALA A 74 -15.30 13.19 -0.04
C ALA A 74 -15.82 14.18 1.01
N GLY A 75 -16.42 15.29 0.56
CA GLY A 75 -16.97 16.34 1.42
C GLY A 75 -18.14 15.87 2.29
N ASP A 76 -18.83 14.80 1.88
CA ASP A 76 -19.86 14.11 2.68
C ASP A 76 -19.29 13.23 3.80
N GLY A 77 -17.95 13.17 3.93
CA GLY A 77 -17.23 12.38 4.93
C GLY A 77 -16.99 10.92 4.52
N SER A 78 -17.61 10.44 3.45
CA SER A 78 -17.41 9.08 2.94
C SER A 78 -16.00 8.91 2.37
N ILE A 79 -15.45 7.70 2.50
CA ILE A 79 -14.18 7.33 1.87
C ILE A 79 -14.49 6.68 0.52
N ARG A 80 -13.96 7.28 -0.56
CA ARG A 80 -14.08 6.79 -1.92
C ARG A 80 -12.89 5.91 -2.25
N THR A 81 -13.16 4.76 -2.88
CA THR A 81 -12.14 3.80 -3.32
C THR A 81 -12.27 3.49 -4.79
N ALA A 82 -11.14 3.41 -5.49
CA ALA A 82 -11.09 3.09 -6.91
C ALA A 82 -9.76 2.42 -7.26
N PHE A 83 -9.72 1.68 -8.37
CA PHE A 83 -8.46 1.35 -9.02
C PHE A 83 -7.85 2.58 -9.67
N ASN A 84 -6.52 2.64 -9.72
CA ASN A 84 -5.79 3.74 -10.35
C ASN A 84 -5.74 3.66 -11.88
N THR A 85 -6.86 3.33 -12.52
CA THR A 85 -7.02 3.12 -13.96
C THR A 85 -8.46 3.47 -14.38
N CYS A 86 -8.75 3.51 -15.69
CA CYS A 86 -10.10 3.71 -16.22
C CYS A 86 -10.42 2.69 -17.32
N GLN A 87 -11.66 2.58 -17.76
CA GLN A 87 -12.04 1.57 -18.75
C GLN A 87 -11.63 1.92 -20.18
N VAL A 88 -11.32 3.20 -20.45
CA VAL A 88 -11.10 3.70 -21.82
C VAL A 88 -9.64 3.58 -22.24
N CYS A 89 -8.70 4.01 -21.38
CA CYS A 89 -7.30 4.13 -21.76
C CYS A 89 -6.34 3.49 -20.77
N PHE A 90 -6.78 2.49 -19.99
CA PHE A 90 -5.92 1.77 -19.06
C PHE A 90 -4.66 1.19 -19.71
N SER A 91 -4.76 0.73 -20.96
CA SER A 91 -3.63 0.19 -21.74
C SER A 91 -2.52 1.20 -22.04
N SER A 92 -2.75 2.50 -21.78
CA SER A 92 -1.67 3.50 -21.82
C SER A 92 -0.66 3.34 -20.68
N GLY A 93 -1.00 2.55 -19.64
CA GLY A 93 -0.21 2.43 -18.41
C GLY A 93 -0.28 3.66 -17.51
N LYS A 94 -0.97 4.73 -17.94
CA LYS A 94 -1.00 6.04 -17.30
C LYS A 94 -2.34 6.26 -16.61
N GLY A 95 -2.35 6.11 -15.29
CA GLY A 95 -3.51 6.35 -14.42
C GLY A 95 -3.55 7.76 -13.81
N TYR A 96 -4.15 7.85 -12.63
CA TYR A 96 -4.38 9.05 -11.81
C TYR A 96 -3.37 9.23 -10.68
N TYR A 97 -2.17 8.66 -10.79
CA TYR A 97 -1.12 8.68 -9.75
C TYR A 97 -0.50 10.06 -9.46
N LYS A 98 -1.02 11.14 -10.03
CA LYS A 98 -0.71 12.51 -9.58
C LYS A 98 -1.97 13.17 -9.05
N ALA A 99 -1.91 13.53 -7.77
CA ALA A 99 -2.91 14.34 -7.10
C ALA A 99 -2.39 15.78 -6.94
N GLN A 100 -3.26 16.76 -7.19
CA GLN A 100 -3.04 18.16 -6.82
C GLN A 100 -4.16 18.55 -5.87
N GLY A 101 -3.84 18.63 -4.57
CA GLY A 101 -4.86 18.75 -3.53
C GLY A 101 -5.86 17.58 -3.57
N ASN A 102 -7.14 17.89 -3.64
CA ASN A 102 -8.24 16.92 -3.70
C ASN A 102 -8.63 16.45 -5.11
N THR A 103 -7.83 16.79 -6.12
CA THR A 103 -8.12 16.48 -7.53
C THR A 103 -7.16 15.43 -8.08
N LEU A 104 -7.73 14.36 -8.62
CA LEU A 104 -7.05 13.33 -9.41
C LEU A 104 -6.99 13.75 -10.87
N THR A 105 -5.81 13.71 -11.49
CA THR A 105 -5.65 13.97 -12.93
C THR A 105 -5.11 12.73 -13.64
N CYS A 106 -5.82 12.26 -14.66
CA CYS A 106 -5.34 11.17 -15.51
C CYS A 106 -4.10 11.62 -16.29
N GLN A 107 -3.01 10.87 -16.18
CA GLN A 107 -1.74 11.18 -16.82
C GLN A 107 -1.70 10.81 -18.31
N ASN A 108 -2.75 10.17 -18.83
CA ASN A 108 -2.91 9.91 -20.25
C ASN A 108 -3.74 11.00 -20.94
N CYS A 109 -5.00 11.16 -20.52
CA CYS A 109 -5.98 11.99 -21.24
C CYS A 109 -6.33 13.31 -20.55
N GLY A 110 -5.77 13.59 -19.37
CA GLY A 110 -5.94 14.87 -18.67
C GLY A 110 -7.29 15.05 -17.95
N ASN A 111 -8.17 14.05 -17.96
CA ASN A 111 -9.44 14.12 -17.21
C ASN A 111 -9.19 14.24 -15.71
N GLN A 112 -10.03 15.05 -15.07
CA GLN A 112 -9.90 15.43 -13.67
C GLN A 112 -11.13 15.00 -12.87
N PHE A 113 -10.89 14.55 -11.63
CA PHE A 113 -11.93 14.12 -10.71
C PHE A 113 -11.63 14.63 -9.31
N THR A 114 -12.58 15.34 -8.70
CA THR A 114 -12.51 15.66 -7.28
C THR A 114 -12.88 14.45 -6.43
N ALA A 115 -12.55 14.48 -5.13
CA ALA A 115 -12.96 13.45 -4.19
C ALA A 115 -14.47 13.13 -4.26
N ASP A 116 -15.31 14.16 -4.44
CA ASP A 116 -16.76 14.01 -4.48
C ASP A 116 -17.25 13.25 -5.72
N GLN A 117 -16.46 13.20 -6.80
CA GLN A 117 -16.82 12.54 -8.06
C GLN A 117 -16.33 11.08 -8.14
N VAL A 118 -15.33 10.72 -7.35
CA VAL A 118 -14.76 9.37 -7.36
C VAL A 118 -15.75 8.37 -6.76
N ALA A 119 -15.88 7.22 -7.41
CA ALA A 119 -16.73 6.11 -6.97
C ALA A 119 -18.24 6.40 -6.90
N LEU A 120 -18.74 7.40 -7.66
CA LEU A 120 -20.18 7.61 -7.86
C LEU A 120 -20.74 6.94 -9.12
N GLN A 121 -19.90 6.74 -10.13
CA GLN A 121 -20.28 6.18 -11.42
C GLN A 121 -19.19 5.27 -11.97
N LYS A 122 -19.61 4.25 -12.71
CA LYS A 122 -18.74 3.33 -13.44
C LYS A 122 -18.77 3.70 -14.93
N GLY A 123 -17.67 3.44 -15.63
CA GLY A 123 -17.61 3.62 -17.07
C GLY A 123 -16.78 4.82 -17.52
N GLY A 124 -16.37 4.79 -18.79
CA GLY A 124 -15.61 5.87 -19.40
C GLY A 124 -14.26 6.11 -18.74
N CYS A 125 -13.90 7.39 -18.67
CA CYS A 125 -12.64 7.85 -18.07
C CYS A 125 -12.74 8.10 -16.56
N ASN A 126 -13.75 7.56 -15.86
CA ASN A 126 -13.76 7.60 -14.39
C ASN A 126 -12.71 6.61 -13.85
N PRO A 127 -12.02 6.91 -12.74
CA PRO A 127 -11.29 5.89 -11.99
C PRO A 127 -12.21 4.71 -11.73
N VAL A 128 -11.79 3.48 -12.06
CA VAL A 128 -12.68 2.32 -11.97
C VAL A 128 -13.06 2.12 -10.50
N PRO A 129 -14.35 2.27 -10.15
CA PRO A 129 -14.75 2.31 -8.76
C PRO A 129 -14.59 0.94 -8.09
N ILE A 130 -14.29 0.99 -6.80
CA ILE A 130 -14.48 -0.13 -5.87
C ILE A 130 -15.59 0.32 -4.94
N PHE A 131 -16.82 -0.12 -5.21
CA PHE A 131 -18.01 0.34 -4.49
C PHE A 131 -18.07 -0.20 -3.07
N ASN A 132 -18.98 0.37 -2.25
CA ASN A 132 -19.11 0.00 -0.83
C ASN A 132 -19.50 -1.48 -0.63
N ASP A 133 -20.27 -2.06 -1.55
CA ASP A 133 -20.67 -3.46 -1.58
C ASP A 133 -19.58 -4.41 -2.13
N GLU A 134 -18.52 -3.86 -2.71
CA GLU A 134 -17.36 -4.60 -3.24
C GLU A 134 -16.18 -4.66 -2.24
N ARG A 135 -16.37 -4.11 -1.03
CA ARG A 135 -15.36 -4.02 0.03
C ARG A 135 -15.99 -4.27 1.39
N THR A 136 -15.19 -4.62 2.39
CA THR A 136 -15.65 -4.68 3.77
C THR A 136 -15.20 -3.44 4.53
N GLU A 137 -15.98 -3.01 5.50
CA GLU A 137 -15.70 -1.82 6.29
C GLU A 137 -16.11 -2.08 7.75
N ASP A 138 -15.18 -1.87 8.67
CA ASP A 138 -15.44 -1.88 10.13
C ASP A 138 -15.29 -0.45 10.68
N ALA A 139 -15.12 -0.27 12.00
CA ALA A 139 -14.97 1.06 12.58
C ALA A 139 -13.70 1.80 12.09
N ASP A 140 -12.60 1.07 11.93
CA ASP A 140 -11.25 1.63 11.77
C ASP A 140 -10.69 1.44 10.35
N THR A 141 -11.19 0.44 9.63
CA THR A 141 -10.60 -0.03 8.38
C THR A 141 -11.61 -0.25 7.27
N ILE A 142 -11.09 -0.16 6.05
CA ILE A 142 -11.72 -0.60 4.82
C ILE A 142 -10.82 -1.67 4.23
N THR A 143 -11.36 -2.84 3.91
CA THR A 143 -10.61 -3.94 3.32
C THR A 143 -11.15 -4.27 1.93
N ILE A 144 -10.26 -4.28 0.94
CA ILE A 144 -10.53 -4.70 -0.42
C ILE A 144 -9.91 -6.08 -0.58
N SER A 145 -10.76 -7.09 -0.78
CA SER A 145 -10.34 -8.48 -0.82
C SER A 145 -9.46 -8.78 -2.03
N HIS A 146 -8.59 -9.77 -1.89
CA HIS A 146 -7.82 -10.32 -2.99
C HIS A 146 -8.70 -10.67 -4.19
N GLN A 147 -9.86 -11.30 -3.96
CA GLN A 147 -10.81 -11.63 -5.01
C GLN A 147 -11.21 -10.38 -5.82
N ARG A 148 -11.61 -9.30 -5.14
CA ARG A 148 -12.00 -8.07 -5.81
C ARG A 148 -10.85 -7.44 -6.57
N LEU A 149 -9.64 -7.49 -6.01
CA LEU A 149 -8.43 -7.03 -6.70
C LEU A 149 -8.14 -7.88 -7.95
N SER A 150 -8.27 -9.21 -7.86
CA SER A 150 -8.08 -10.13 -8.99
C SER A 150 -8.99 -9.82 -10.18
N GLU A 151 -10.25 -9.44 -9.92
CA GLU A 151 -11.20 -9.02 -10.96
C GLU A 151 -10.77 -7.75 -11.71
N GLY A 152 -9.95 -6.90 -11.07
CA GLY A 152 -9.43 -5.66 -11.67
C GLY A 152 -8.11 -5.82 -12.43
N LYS A 153 -7.44 -6.98 -12.38
CA LYS A 153 -6.08 -7.17 -12.89
C LYS A 153 -5.89 -6.77 -14.36
N SER A 154 -6.87 -7.09 -15.22
CA SER A 154 -6.77 -6.79 -16.65
C SER A 154 -6.64 -5.29 -16.93
N LEU A 155 -7.10 -4.43 -16.02
CA LEU A 155 -6.94 -2.98 -16.12
C LEU A 155 -5.48 -2.53 -15.90
N PHE A 156 -4.61 -3.40 -15.43
CA PHE A 156 -3.24 -3.06 -15.05
C PHE A 156 -2.18 -3.75 -15.92
N ALA A 157 -2.57 -4.45 -16.98
CA ALA A 157 -1.64 -5.19 -17.84
C ALA A 157 -0.44 -4.34 -18.36
N ASP A 158 -0.68 -3.05 -18.64
CA ASP A 158 0.35 -2.10 -19.10
C ASP A 158 0.77 -1.10 -18.00
N TRP A 159 0.41 -1.35 -16.74
CA TRP A 159 0.56 -0.38 -15.64
C TRP A 159 2.00 0.04 -15.38
N LYS A 160 2.27 1.34 -15.57
CA LYS A 160 3.60 1.95 -15.38
C LYS A 160 4.71 1.16 -16.09
N ASN A 161 4.39 0.58 -17.25
CA ASN A 161 5.34 -0.06 -18.16
C ASN A 161 6.10 0.96 -19.01
#